data_AF-A0A8C6IFP8-F1
#
_entry.id   AF-A0A8C6IFP8-F1
#
_cell.length_a   1.000
_cell.length_b   1.000
_cell.length_c   1.000
_cell.angle_alpha   90.00
_cell.angle_beta   90.00
_cell.angle_gamma   90.00
#
_symmetry.space_group_name_H-M   'P 1'
#
loop_
_entity.id
_entity.type
_entity.pdbx_description
1 polymer ?
#
loop_
_entity_poly.entity_id
_entity_poly.type
_entity_poly.pdbx_seq_one_letter_code
_entity_poly.pdbx_strand_id
1 'polypeptide(L)'
;MFHELLYQGVTEIFSCKSSHQRGKAVKHPGPERDTINMPKSEKIISKKDSSPSENGSPKPETSSKNQEDKTSSEVHSAENQLAAISNEDTGKVNEVSKLSVASEIAIEKNDLPEDSPESQFVETMYNAFWDHLRDQLSQTPPDFSCVLELIKNIKQILMALLLPRQNLLRNEIEEALDLDLLKQETEHGALDILHLSHYILNLMALMCAPIRDEAVKELESIKDPVQLLRGIFQVLGLMKMDMVNYTIKNIRPYLQEHSIQYERAKFQELLDKQPDLLDCTTKWMTRAATEIITSLSSLSVTSCISSGVISSFPTPKPDPDPPSLTTVLYQGYLNLVLRDHGNEEFPETLLMDKARLQTMRSKFRHLTILASVLLVARSFSCGVLFSSPEFVDKLKCITKALTEDFSSKPEESMLSVSEQVSQEIHQGLKDTGLTALSSENRASLVGQLRNIAKKENCIRIIIGKSPKRG
;
A
#
# COMPACT_ATOMS: atom_id res chain seq x y z
N MET A 1 15.65 -3.66 11.72
CA MET A 1 15.26 -2.25 11.49
C MET A 1 13.75 -2.08 11.24
N PHE A 2 13.19 -2.05 10.02
CA PHE A 2 11.74 -1.76 9.82
C PHE A 2 10.81 -2.72 10.59
N HIS A 3 11.10 -4.02 10.54
CA HIS A 3 10.34 -5.07 11.23
C HIS A 3 10.42 -5.01 12.76
N GLU A 4 11.39 -4.25 13.28
CA GLU A 4 11.81 -4.15 14.68
C GLU A 4 11.22 -2.88 15.31
N LEU A 5 11.19 -1.78 14.54
CA LEU A 5 10.42 -0.56 14.84
C LEU A 5 8.91 -0.87 14.97
N LEU A 6 8.37 -1.76 14.13
CA LEU A 6 7.00 -2.25 14.26
C LEU A 6 6.79 -3.07 15.55
N TYR A 7 7.77 -3.88 15.95
CA TYR A 7 7.69 -4.69 17.18
C TYR A 7 7.80 -3.79 18.44
N GLN A 8 8.66 -2.77 18.42
CA GLN A 8 8.74 -1.73 19.45
C GLN A 8 7.44 -0.92 19.54
N GLY A 9 6.91 -0.42 18.42
CA GLY A 9 5.65 0.32 18.41
C GLY A 9 4.47 -0.48 18.96
N VAL A 10 4.36 -1.78 18.63
CA VAL A 10 3.33 -2.66 19.19
C VAL A 10 3.54 -2.88 20.70
N THR A 11 4.78 -3.11 21.17
CA THR A 11 5.06 -3.32 22.60
C THR A 11 4.90 -2.04 23.45
N GLU A 12 5.15 -0.86 22.89
CA GLU A 12 4.80 0.43 23.51
C GLU A 12 3.29 0.61 23.64
N ILE A 13 2.50 0.30 22.59
CA ILE A 13 1.04 0.37 22.63
C ILE A 13 0.45 -0.54 23.72
N PHE A 14 0.98 -1.76 23.89
CA PHE A 14 0.57 -2.65 24.99
C PHE A 14 0.99 -2.11 26.37
N SER A 15 2.18 -1.52 26.49
CA SER A 15 2.66 -0.90 27.74
C SER A 15 1.84 0.33 28.13
N CYS A 16 1.41 1.13 27.15
CA CYS A 16 0.54 2.29 27.36
C CYS A 16 -0.85 1.87 27.88
N LYS A 17 -1.44 0.77 27.38
CA LYS A 17 -2.68 0.22 27.96
C LYS A 17 -2.52 -0.29 29.39
N SER A 18 -1.36 -0.86 29.75
CA SER A 18 -1.05 -1.34 31.12
C SER A 18 -0.98 -0.21 32.16
N SER A 19 -0.44 0.96 31.78
CA SER A 19 -0.42 2.15 32.64
C SER A 19 -1.79 2.82 32.73
N HIS A 20 -2.53 2.95 31.62
CA HIS A 20 -3.83 3.61 31.61
C HIS A 20 -4.92 2.85 32.41
N GLN A 21 -4.86 1.52 32.49
CA GLN A 21 -5.77 0.73 33.34
C GLN A 21 -5.47 0.85 34.84
N ARG A 22 -4.27 1.29 35.25
CA ARG A 22 -3.88 1.42 36.66
C ARG A 22 -4.28 2.76 37.30
N GLY A 23 -4.94 3.65 36.55
CA GLY A 23 -5.13 5.07 36.90
C GLY A 23 -6.56 5.57 37.12
N LYS A 24 -7.59 4.71 37.21
CA LYS A 24 -8.99 5.15 37.40
C LYS A 24 -9.79 4.35 38.45
N ALA A 25 -9.45 4.54 39.72
CA ALA A 25 -10.30 4.10 40.84
C ALA A 25 -11.34 5.20 41.18
N VAL A 26 -12.52 5.15 40.55
CA VAL A 26 -13.63 6.07 40.83
C VAL A 26 -14.35 5.65 42.11
N LYS A 27 -14.45 6.54 43.11
CA LYS A 27 -15.22 6.30 44.33
C LYS A 27 -16.72 6.48 44.06
N HIS A 28 -17.50 5.42 44.31
CA HIS A 28 -18.93 5.57 44.62
C HIS A 28 -19.13 5.63 46.15
N PRO A 29 -20.05 6.46 46.66
CA PRO A 29 -20.35 6.53 48.08
C PRO A 29 -21.36 5.45 48.51
N GLY A 30 -21.13 4.85 49.68
CA GLY A 30 -22.11 4.10 50.46
C GLY A 30 -22.06 4.61 51.92
N PRO A 31 -23.19 4.64 52.65
CA PRO A 31 -23.24 5.27 53.96
C PRO A 31 -22.68 4.39 55.11
N GLU A 32 -22.46 5.08 56.23
CA GLU A 32 -22.36 4.65 57.64
C GLU A 32 -22.96 3.27 58.01
N ARG A 33 -22.50 2.54 59.04
CA ARG A 33 -21.53 2.78 60.16
C ARG A 33 -21.00 1.37 60.59
N ASP A 34 -19.84 1.15 61.21
CA ASP A 34 -19.50 1.42 62.63
C ASP A 34 -18.00 1.15 62.94
N THR A 35 -17.56 1.44 64.17
CA THR A 35 -16.16 1.40 64.64
C THR A 35 -15.65 0.06 65.20
N ILE A 36 -14.33 -0.20 65.07
CA ILE A 36 -13.49 -0.93 66.06
C ILE A 36 -11.98 -0.58 65.85
N ASN A 37 -11.11 -0.89 66.82
CA ASN A 37 -9.84 -0.18 67.07
C ASN A 37 -8.53 -0.73 66.42
N MET A 38 -7.53 0.15 66.41
CA MET A 38 -6.06 0.00 66.33
C MET A 38 -5.45 -1.09 67.28
N PRO A 39 -4.14 -1.49 67.23
CA PRO A 39 -2.96 -0.62 66.94
C PRO A 39 -1.72 -1.17 66.15
N LYS A 40 -1.00 -0.19 65.57
CA LYS A 40 0.47 -0.02 65.37
C LYS A 40 1.49 -1.15 65.63
N SER A 41 2.53 -1.18 64.78
CA SER A 41 3.95 -1.24 65.20
C SER A 41 4.87 -0.44 64.26
N GLU A 42 5.99 0.09 64.77
CA GLU A 42 7.01 0.87 64.03
C GLU A 42 8.40 0.23 64.22
N LYS A 43 9.34 0.44 63.28
CA LYS A 43 10.84 0.48 63.39
C LYS A 43 11.51 0.13 62.04
N ILE A 44 12.76 0.54 61.72
CA ILE A 44 13.57 1.72 62.08
C ILE A 44 14.65 1.94 60.98
N ILE A 45 15.26 3.12 60.92
CA ILE A 45 16.29 3.51 59.92
C ILE A 45 17.70 3.02 60.32
N SER A 46 18.55 2.71 59.34
CA SER A 46 20.03 2.83 59.45
C SER A 46 20.68 3.24 58.13
N LYS A 47 21.65 4.17 58.19
CA LYS A 47 22.57 4.55 57.10
C LYS A 47 24.01 4.17 57.49
N LYS A 48 24.92 4.01 56.52
CA LYS A 48 26.22 4.71 56.57
C LYS A 48 26.90 4.84 55.20
N ASP A 49 27.70 5.89 55.07
CA ASP A 49 28.42 6.33 53.88
C ASP A 49 29.93 6.00 53.97
N SER A 50 30.63 5.87 52.83
CA SER A 50 32.05 6.28 52.68
C SER A 50 32.55 6.24 51.22
N SER A 51 33.32 7.27 50.84
CA SER A 51 34.19 7.42 49.64
C SER A 51 35.65 7.69 50.15
N PRO A 52 36.71 8.15 49.42
CA PRO A 52 36.79 8.82 48.09
C PRO A 52 38.01 8.47 47.16
N SER A 53 38.13 9.19 46.02
CA SER A 53 39.38 9.51 45.25
C SER A 53 40.09 8.37 44.47
N GLU A 54 40.96 8.62 43.46
CA GLU A 54 41.60 9.86 42.97
C GLU A 54 41.98 9.85 41.43
N ASN A 55 42.11 11.05 40.84
CA ASN A 55 42.93 11.53 39.70
C ASN A 55 43.46 10.63 38.53
N GLY A 56 43.39 11.13 37.28
CA GLY A 56 44.22 10.64 36.15
C GLY A 56 43.92 11.20 34.74
N SER A 57 44.94 11.73 34.03
CA SER A 57 44.98 12.18 32.61
C SER A 57 46.47 12.32 32.18
N PRO A 58 46.90 12.45 30.89
CA PRO A 58 46.16 12.88 29.69
C PRO A 58 46.52 12.10 28.37
N LYS A 59 46.30 12.77 27.21
CA LYS A 59 46.55 12.38 25.79
C LYS A 59 48.06 12.39 25.40
N PRO A 60 48.48 11.75 24.29
CA PRO A 60 48.75 12.47 23.02
C PRO A 60 48.32 11.67 21.73
N GLU A 61 47.94 12.27 20.59
CA GLU A 61 48.72 12.68 19.37
C GLU A 61 49.28 11.50 18.52
N THR A 62 49.49 11.55 17.18
CA THR A 62 49.51 12.62 16.16
C THR A 62 49.37 12.05 14.71
N SER A 63 49.06 12.89 13.69
CA SER A 63 49.69 12.95 12.33
C SER A 63 49.64 11.72 11.37
N SER A 64 49.51 11.80 10.02
CA SER A 64 49.12 12.83 9.03
C SER A 64 48.98 12.20 7.62
N LYS A 65 48.39 12.95 6.66
CA LYS A 65 48.79 13.16 5.22
C LYS A 65 49.62 12.07 4.50
N ASN A 66 49.40 11.70 3.25
CA ASN A 66 48.55 12.18 2.12
C ASN A 66 48.37 10.97 1.14
N GLN A 67 48.01 10.99 -0.15
CA GLN A 67 47.76 12.03 -1.17
C GLN A 67 46.67 11.59 -2.19
N GLU A 68 46.77 12.04 -3.44
CA GLU A 68 45.93 11.86 -4.63
C GLU A 68 46.48 10.72 -5.51
N ASP A 69 45.63 10.09 -6.33
CA ASP A 69 45.77 10.23 -7.78
C ASP A 69 44.42 10.03 -8.50
N LYS A 70 44.32 10.40 -9.79
CA LYS A 70 43.11 10.32 -10.61
C LYS A 70 43.26 9.31 -11.75
N THR A 71 42.28 8.40 -11.89
CA THR A 71 41.88 7.88 -13.20
C THR A 71 40.36 7.80 -13.30
N SER A 72 39.79 8.40 -14.34
CA SER A 72 38.36 8.33 -14.68
C SER A 72 38.05 7.16 -15.61
N SER A 73 36.90 6.52 -15.43
CA SER A 73 36.15 5.84 -16.50
C SER A 73 34.67 5.91 -16.18
N GLU A 74 33.88 6.27 -17.19
CA GLU A 74 32.45 6.50 -17.06
C GLU A 74 31.66 5.20 -17.25
N VAL A 75 30.69 4.94 -16.39
CA VAL A 75 29.57 4.04 -16.68
C VAL A 75 28.29 4.76 -16.27
N HIS A 76 27.47 5.14 -17.25
CA HIS A 76 26.21 5.83 -16.99
C HIS A 76 25.17 4.87 -16.38
N SER A 77 24.62 5.22 -15.22
CA SER A 77 23.42 4.57 -14.67
C SER A 77 22.18 4.94 -15.49
N ALA A 78 21.29 3.97 -15.73
CA ALA A 78 20.04 4.16 -16.47
C ALA A 78 18.80 4.33 -15.57
N GLU A 79 18.98 4.86 -14.36
CA GLU A 79 17.89 5.17 -13.42
C GLU A 79 17.67 6.68 -13.28
N ASN A 80 16.79 7.25 -14.12
CA ASN A 80 16.01 8.45 -13.80
C ASN A 80 14.97 8.79 -14.89
N GLN A 81 13.70 8.50 -14.63
CA GLN A 81 12.56 9.18 -15.28
C GLN A 81 11.45 9.49 -14.28
N LEU A 82 11.81 10.21 -13.20
CA LEU A 82 10.83 10.71 -12.22
C LEU A 82 11.26 12.06 -11.60
N ALA A 83 11.68 13.00 -12.46
CA ALA A 83 12.21 14.31 -12.04
C ALA A 83 11.55 15.48 -12.79
N ALA A 84 10.39 15.94 -12.30
CA ALA A 84 9.76 17.21 -12.69
C ALA A 84 8.73 17.70 -11.64
N ILE A 85 9.11 17.70 -10.35
CA ILE A 85 8.38 18.38 -9.27
C ILE A 85 9.39 19.25 -8.52
N SER A 86 9.04 20.51 -8.27
CA SER A 86 9.92 21.48 -7.59
C SER A 86 10.24 21.04 -6.16
N ASN A 87 11.50 21.22 -5.75
CA ASN A 87 12.03 20.70 -4.47
C ASN A 87 11.46 21.37 -3.20
N GLU A 88 10.57 22.36 -3.31
CA GLU A 88 9.87 22.97 -2.16
C GLU A 88 8.52 22.29 -1.87
N ASP A 89 7.78 21.84 -2.91
CA ASP A 89 6.47 21.19 -2.74
C ASP A 89 6.59 19.74 -2.22
N THR A 90 7.70 19.07 -2.51
CA THR A 90 7.95 17.68 -2.08
C THR A 90 7.96 17.52 -0.56
N GLY A 91 8.25 18.58 0.19
CA GLY A 91 8.06 18.65 1.64
C GLY A 91 6.58 18.52 2.02
N LYS A 92 5.76 19.50 1.61
CA LYS A 92 4.31 19.56 1.90
C LYS A 92 3.58 18.27 1.49
N VAL A 93 3.83 17.82 0.26
CA VAL A 93 3.26 16.60 -0.34
C VAL A 93 3.51 15.36 0.51
N ASN A 94 4.69 15.28 1.14
CA ASN A 94 5.11 14.11 1.92
C ASN A 94 4.59 14.13 3.36
N GLU A 95 3.97 15.20 3.86
CA GLU A 95 3.38 15.20 5.21
C GLU A 95 1.91 14.78 5.20
N VAL A 96 1.09 15.33 4.28
CA VAL A 96 -0.31 14.92 4.10
C VAL A 96 -0.43 13.43 3.74
N SER A 97 0.49 12.93 2.90
CA SER A 97 0.49 11.54 2.43
C SER A 97 0.75 10.50 3.53
N LYS A 98 1.39 10.87 4.65
CA LYS A 98 1.72 9.94 5.75
C LYS A 98 0.58 9.70 6.73
N LEU A 99 -0.59 10.32 6.52
CA LEU A 99 -1.67 10.33 7.51
C LEU A 99 -2.52 9.04 7.50
N SER A 100 -2.66 8.35 6.36
CA SER A 100 -3.49 7.13 6.27
C SER A 100 -2.84 5.94 6.97
N VAL A 101 -3.40 5.52 8.10
CA VAL A 101 -2.95 4.33 8.85
C VAL A 101 -3.82 3.09 8.53
N ALA A 102 -5.02 3.29 8.00
CA ALA A 102 -6.04 2.24 7.91
C ALA A 102 -6.01 1.40 6.62
N SER A 103 -5.36 1.88 5.55
CA SER A 103 -5.34 1.22 4.24
C SER A 103 -4.11 0.33 4.05
N GLU A 104 -4.34 -0.94 3.71
CA GLU A 104 -3.37 -1.84 3.05
C GLU A 104 -2.14 -2.31 3.87
N ILE A 105 -2.21 -2.31 5.21
CA ILE A 105 -1.23 -3.03 6.05
C ILE A 105 -1.47 -4.54 5.96
N ALA A 106 -1.02 -5.17 4.89
CA ALA A 106 -0.82 -6.62 4.77
C ALA A 106 0.67 -6.87 4.51
N ILE A 107 1.32 -7.69 5.34
CA ILE A 107 2.72 -8.06 5.11
C ILE A 107 2.71 -9.40 4.38
N GLU A 108 2.53 -9.31 3.07
CA GLU A 108 2.89 -10.40 2.16
C GLU A 108 4.42 -10.57 2.17
N LYS A 109 4.91 -11.74 1.74
CA LYS A 109 6.34 -11.88 1.48
C LYS A 109 6.65 -11.04 0.24
N ASN A 110 7.50 -10.03 0.39
CA ASN A 110 8.26 -9.49 -0.74
C ASN A 110 9.29 -10.55 -1.16
N ASP A 111 8.81 -11.63 -1.76
CA ASP A 111 9.64 -12.56 -2.49
C ASP A 111 10.19 -11.79 -3.69
N LEU A 112 11.52 -11.67 -3.75
CA LEU A 112 12.21 -11.07 -4.89
C LEU A 112 11.85 -11.86 -6.16
N PRO A 113 11.83 -11.24 -7.35
CA PRO A 113 11.71 -11.98 -8.60
C PRO A 113 12.76 -13.09 -8.62
N GLU A 114 12.35 -14.33 -8.85
CA GLU A 114 13.20 -15.52 -8.61
C GLU A 114 14.52 -15.44 -9.43
N ASP A 115 14.44 -14.90 -10.65
CA ASP A 115 15.56 -14.66 -11.57
C ASP A 115 16.40 -13.39 -11.30
N SER A 116 16.14 -12.63 -10.24
CA SER A 116 16.94 -11.43 -9.91
C SER A 116 18.35 -11.80 -9.41
N PRO A 117 19.40 -11.04 -9.76
CA PRO A 117 20.75 -11.32 -9.28
C PRO A 117 20.87 -11.18 -7.75
N GLU A 118 20.04 -10.34 -7.13
CA GLU A 118 19.90 -10.24 -5.68
C GLU A 118 19.33 -11.52 -5.06
N SER A 119 18.31 -12.13 -5.67
CA SER A 119 17.76 -13.43 -5.25
C SER A 119 18.83 -14.52 -5.31
N GLN A 120 19.51 -14.64 -6.46
CA GLN A 120 20.57 -15.64 -6.66
C GLN A 120 21.76 -15.44 -5.70
N PHE A 121 22.12 -14.20 -5.39
CA PHE A 121 23.15 -13.90 -4.39
C PHE A 121 22.73 -14.30 -2.97
N VAL A 122 21.50 -13.99 -2.56
CA VAL A 122 20.95 -14.35 -1.24
C VAL A 122 20.84 -15.87 -1.10
N GLU A 123 20.37 -16.58 -2.13
CA GLU A 123 20.35 -18.04 -2.13
C GLU A 123 21.77 -18.64 -2.04
N THR A 124 22.73 -18.11 -2.82
CA THR A 124 24.13 -18.57 -2.77
C THR A 124 24.72 -18.40 -1.37
N MET A 125 24.49 -17.25 -0.73
CA MET A 125 24.94 -16.98 0.64
C MET A 125 24.26 -17.90 1.67
N TYR A 126 22.95 -18.18 1.51
CA TYR A 126 22.21 -19.07 2.39
C TYR A 126 22.67 -20.54 2.25
N ASN A 127 22.90 -21.01 1.02
CA ASN A 127 23.42 -22.37 0.78
C ASN A 127 24.83 -22.53 1.35
N ALA A 128 25.73 -21.55 1.14
CA ALA A 128 27.10 -21.58 1.67
C ALA A 128 27.16 -21.70 3.20
N PHE A 129 26.20 -21.13 3.94
CA PHE A 129 26.08 -21.32 5.39
C PHE A 129 25.80 -22.79 5.78
N TRP A 130 24.86 -23.46 5.09
CA TRP A 130 24.52 -24.85 5.39
C TRP A 130 25.60 -25.84 4.94
N ASP A 131 26.34 -25.52 3.89
CA ASP A 131 27.49 -26.32 3.46
C ASP A 131 28.66 -26.16 4.44
N HIS A 132 28.95 -24.93 4.91
CA HIS A 132 29.93 -24.70 5.98
C HIS A 132 29.56 -25.42 7.28
N LEU A 133 28.29 -25.42 7.67
CA LEU A 133 27.79 -26.17 8.84
C LEU A 133 28.00 -27.68 8.68
N ARG A 134 27.81 -28.22 7.47
CA ARG A 134 28.08 -29.64 7.17
C ARG A 134 29.58 -29.95 7.26
N ASP A 135 30.43 -29.07 6.73
CA ASP A 135 31.89 -29.22 6.80
C ASP A 135 32.42 -29.18 8.25
N GLN A 136 31.89 -28.30 9.10
CA GLN A 136 32.24 -28.23 10.53
C GLN A 136 31.85 -29.51 11.29
N LEU A 137 30.65 -30.05 11.03
CA LEU A 137 30.21 -31.31 11.63
C LEU A 137 30.88 -32.56 11.04
N SER A 138 31.57 -32.43 9.91
CA SER A 138 32.34 -33.51 9.27
C SER A 138 33.81 -33.55 9.71
N GLN A 139 34.26 -32.60 10.53
CA GLN A 139 35.63 -32.57 11.06
C GLN A 139 35.83 -33.59 12.19
N THR A 140 37.11 -33.87 12.52
CA THR A 140 37.48 -34.78 13.62
C THR A 140 38.54 -34.11 14.51
N PRO A 141 38.17 -33.61 15.71
CA PRO A 141 36.82 -33.55 16.27
C PRO A 141 35.88 -32.59 15.50
N PRO A 142 34.55 -32.77 15.59
CA PRO A 142 33.59 -31.87 14.96
C PRO A 142 33.54 -30.52 15.67
N ASP A 143 33.30 -29.44 14.92
CA ASP A 143 33.12 -28.09 15.43
C ASP A 143 31.63 -27.74 15.55
N PHE A 144 31.16 -27.46 16.77
CA PHE A 144 29.78 -27.11 17.05
C PHE A 144 29.52 -25.58 17.12
N SER A 145 30.53 -24.75 16.90
CA SER A 145 30.43 -23.28 17.09
C SER A 145 29.28 -22.65 16.30
N CYS A 146 29.07 -23.10 15.06
CA CYS A 146 27.98 -22.62 14.20
C CYS A 146 26.61 -23.23 14.59
N VAL A 147 26.57 -24.47 15.08
CA VAL A 147 25.35 -25.08 15.65
C VAL A 147 24.88 -24.28 16.86
N LEU A 148 25.77 -23.94 17.79
CA LEU A 148 25.42 -23.19 19.01
C LEU A 148 24.86 -21.80 18.70
N GLU A 149 25.43 -21.09 17.71
CA GLU A 149 24.88 -19.81 17.25
C GLU A 149 23.54 -19.99 16.52
N LEU A 150 23.36 -21.05 15.73
CA LEU A 150 22.07 -21.36 15.09
C LEU A 150 20.99 -21.69 16.13
N ILE A 151 21.28 -22.49 17.15
CA ILE A 151 20.37 -22.82 18.26
C ILE A 151 20.02 -21.57 19.06
N LYS A 152 20.99 -20.67 19.30
CA LYS A 152 20.77 -19.33 19.89
C LYS A 152 19.77 -18.50 19.07
N ASN A 153 19.91 -18.47 17.74
CA ASN A 153 18.97 -17.77 16.87
C ASN A 153 17.58 -18.44 16.86
N ILE A 154 17.51 -19.77 16.86
CA ILE A 154 16.25 -20.53 16.98
C ILE A 154 15.55 -20.22 18.31
N LYS A 155 16.27 -20.24 19.45
CA LYS A 155 15.75 -19.86 20.77
C LYS A 155 15.16 -18.46 20.75
N GLN A 156 15.85 -17.48 20.15
CA GLN A 156 15.34 -16.11 20.02
C GLN A 156 14.06 -16.04 19.17
N ILE A 157 13.94 -16.81 18.08
CA ILE A 157 12.72 -16.85 17.27
C ILE A 157 11.57 -17.49 18.06
N LEU A 158 11.77 -18.66 18.66
CA LEU A 158 10.78 -19.33 19.52
C LEU A 158 10.27 -18.38 20.61
N MET A 159 11.18 -17.71 21.31
CA MET A 159 10.87 -16.75 22.39
C MET A 159 10.14 -15.47 21.94
N ALA A 160 10.23 -15.12 20.65
CA ALA A 160 9.52 -14.00 20.02
C ALA A 160 8.15 -14.39 19.44
N LEU A 161 7.91 -15.69 19.20
CA LEU A 161 6.59 -16.25 18.86
C LEU A 161 5.67 -16.37 20.09
N LEU A 162 6.25 -16.52 21.29
CA LEU A 162 5.48 -16.61 22.54
C LEU A 162 4.67 -15.34 22.87
N LEU A 163 3.40 -15.54 23.20
CA LEU A 163 2.50 -14.50 23.70
C LEU A 163 2.88 -14.09 25.14
N PRO A 164 2.67 -12.81 25.56
CA PRO A 164 3.09 -12.29 26.87
C PRO A 164 2.47 -12.93 28.14
N ARG A 165 1.75 -14.05 28.02
CA ARG A 165 1.13 -14.80 29.13
C ARG A 165 1.64 -16.25 29.24
N GLN A 166 2.42 -16.74 28.27
CA GLN A 166 2.90 -18.12 28.21
C GLN A 166 4.18 -18.33 29.06
N ASN A 167 4.14 -17.93 30.32
CA ASN A 167 5.33 -17.91 31.20
C ASN A 167 5.89 -19.31 31.50
N LEU A 168 5.05 -20.35 31.52
CA LEU A 168 5.52 -21.73 31.74
C LEU A 168 6.35 -22.22 30.55
N LEU A 169 5.79 -22.13 29.34
CA LEU A 169 6.49 -22.50 28.10
C LEU A 169 7.72 -21.62 27.82
N ARG A 170 7.69 -20.34 28.26
CA ARG A 170 8.86 -19.46 28.25
C ARG A 170 10.00 -20.02 29.10
N ASN A 171 9.72 -20.44 30.32
CA ASN A 171 10.73 -21.02 31.21
C ASN A 171 11.24 -22.37 30.67
N GLU A 172 10.33 -23.23 30.19
CA GLU A 172 10.68 -24.52 29.59
C GLU A 172 11.66 -24.36 28.41
N ILE A 173 11.40 -23.40 27.51
CA ILE A 173 12.29 -23.05 26.38
C ILE A 173 13.59 -22.38 26.87
N GLU A 174 13.55 -21.62 27.96
CA GLU A 174 14.75 -21.00 28.54
C GLU A 174 15.70 -22.07 29.13
N GLU A 175 15.15 -23.04 29.87
CA GLU A 175 15.87 -24.13 30.52
C GLU A 175 16.37 -25.18 29.52
N ALA A 176 15.52 -25.66 28.61
CA ALA A 176 15.87 -26.73 27.67
C ALA A 176 16.79 -26.29 26.52
N LEU A 177 16.89 -24.97 26.26
CA LEU A 177 17.85 -24.39 25.30
C LEU A 177 18.89 -23.50 26.01
N ASP A 178 19.34 -23.88 27.21
CA ASP A 178 20.45 -23.20 27.89
C ASP A 178 21.76 -23.34 27.07
N LEU A 179 22.27 -22.21 26.60
CA LEU A 179 23.44 -22.14 25.73
C LEU A 179 24.74 -22.42 26.48
N ASP A 180 24.79 -22.26 27.81
CA ASP A 180 25.97 -22.55 28.60
C ASP A 180 26.02 -24.03 29.03
N LEU A 181 24.86 -24.69 29.15
CA LEU A 181 24.76 -26.15 29.24
C LEU A 181 25.16 -26.81 27.91
N LEU A 182 24.58 -26.37 26.79
CA LEU A 182 24.88 -26.93 25.46
C LEU A 182 26.37 -26.80 25.09
N LYS A 183 27.05 -25.71 25.50
CA LYS A 183 28.52 -25.61 25.38
C LYS A 183 29.25 -26.71 26.15
N GLN A 184 28.89 -26.92 27.42
CA GLN A 184 29.51 -27.97 28.25
C GLN A 184 29.28 -29.36 27.63
N GLU A 185 28.12 -29.63 27.05
CA GLU A 185 27.87 -30.87 26.30
C GLU A 185 28.76 -31.00 25.06
N THR A 186 29.04 -29.92 24.32
CA THR A 186 29.99 -29.96 23.20
C THR A 186 31.43 -30.17 23.64
N GLU A 187 31.88 -29.54 24.73
CA GLU A 187 33.24 -29.69 25.29
C GLU A 187 33.53 -31.13 25.74
N HIS A 188 32.50 -31.85 26.18
CA HIS A 188 32.58 -33.26 26.61
C HIS A 188 32.21 -34.26 25.50
N GLY A 189 31.88 -33.79 24.29
CA GLY A 189 31.49 -34.65 23.16
C GLY A 189 30.15 -35.37 23.33
N ALA A 190 29.25 -34.81 24.14
CA ALA A 190 27.97 -35.42 24.54
C ALA A 190 26.73 -34.87 23.81
N LEU A 191 26.85 -33.75 23.07
CA LEU A 191 25.71 -33.10 22.40
C LEU A 191 25.11 -33.97 21.27
N ASP A 192 23.83 -34.34 21.42
CA ASP A 192 23.03 -34.95 20.35
C ASP A 192 22.20 -33.89 19.60
N ILE A 193 22.67 -33.52 18.40
CA ILE A 193 22.00 -32.56 17.52
C ILE A 193 20.62 -33.07 17.06
N LEU A 194 20.44 -34.38 16.84
CA LEU A 194 19.17 -34.92 16.37
C LEU A 194 18.12 -34.90 17.49
N HIS A 195 18.51 -35.27 18.72
CA HIS A 195 17.62 -35.16 19.88
C HIS A 195 17.19 -33.70 20.12
N LEU A 196 18.14 -32.76 20.11
CA LEU A 196 17.86 -31.33 20.25
C LEU A 196 16.96 -30.79 19.12
N SER A 197 17.20 -31.21 17.88
CA SER A 197 16.39 -30.81 16.72
C SER A 197 14.95 -31.35 16.81
N HIS A 198 14.76 -32.60 17.25
CA HIS A 198 13.42 -33.15 17.48
C HIS A 198 12.70 -32.47 18.66
N TYR A 199 13.41 -32.08 19.73
CA TYR A 199 12.81 -31.27 20.81
C TYR A 199 12.33 -29.92 20.29
N ILE A 200 13.13 -29.22 19.50
CA ILE A 200 12.75 -27.96 18.83
C ILE A 200 11.56 -28.17 17.89
N LEU A 201 11.52 -29.28 17.13
CA LEU A 201 10.41 -29.60 16.24
C LEU A 201 9.10 -29.84 17.00
N ASN A 202 9.14 -30.50 18.16
CA ASN A 202 7.99 -30.67 19.05
C ASN A 202 7.48 -29.32 19.60
N LEU A 203 8.39 -28.40 19.97
CA LEU A 203 8.03 -27.04 20.37
C LEU A 203 7.38 -26.26 19.21
N MET A 204 7.85 -26.46 17.98
CA MET A 204 7.22 -25.86 16.79
C MET A 204 5.81 -26.41 16.56
N ALA A 205 5.61 -27.73 16.65
CA ALA A 205 4.31 -28.39 16.53
C ALA A 205 3.30 -27.89 17.59
N LEU A 206 3.76 -27.53 18.78
CA LEU A 206 2.92 -26.98 19.86
C LEU A 206 2.50 -25.51 19.61
N MET A 207 3.24 -24.77 18.78
CA MET A 207 3.08 -23.32 18.60
C MET A 207 2.69 -22.88 17.17
N CYS A 208 2.68 -23.78 16.20
CA CYS A 208 2.39 -23.44 14.81
C CYS A 208 0.90 -23.15 14.57
N ALA A 209 0.61 -22.43 13.49
CA ALA A 209 -0.74 -22.32 12.97
C ALA A 209 -1.07 -23.58 12.14
N PRO A 210 -2.33 -24.08 12.12
CA PRO A 210 -2.69 -25.35 11.45
C PRO A 210 -2.32 -25.48 9.97
N ILE A 211 -2.02 -24.37 9.29
CA ILE A 211 -1.52 -24.33 7.90
C ILE A 211 -0.02 -24.72 7.77
N ARG A 212 0.62 -25.11 8.88
CA ARG A 212 2.02 -25.53 8.95
C ARG A 212 2.19 -26.95 9.47
N ASP A 213 1.11 -27.61 9.88
CA ASP A 213 1.16 -28.93 10.51
C ASP A 213 1.73 -29.99 9.55
N GLU A 214 1.40 -29.91 8.24
CA GLU A 214 2.03 -30.71 7.20
C GLU A 214 3.53 -30.42 7.06
N ALA A 215 3.93 -29.15 7.05
CA ALA A 215 5.33 -28.75 6.88
C ALA A 215 6.20 -29.17 8.09
N VAL A 216 5.67 -29.08 9.30
CA VAL A 216 6.33 -29.60 10.52
C VAL A 216 6.47 -31.12 10.45
N LYS A 217 5.44 -31.82 9.96
CA LYS A 217 5.44 -33.28 9.81
C LYS A 217 6.38 -33.79 8.71
N GLU A 218 6.61 -33.03 7.64
CA GLU A 218 7.62 -33.38 6.64
C GLU A 218 9.03 -33.42 7.26
N LEU A 219 9.33 -32.51 8.19
CA LEU A 219 10.62 -32.48 8.91
C LEU A 219 10.84 -33.69 9.82
N GLU A 220 9.78 -34.28 10.39
CA GLU A 220 9.89 -35.51 11.22
C GLU A 220 10.56 -36.68 10.47
N SER A 221 10.49 -36.67 9.13
CA SER A 221 11.06 -37.72 8.28
C SER A 221 12.57 -37.55 8.01
N ILE A 222 13.14 -36.37 8.28
CA ILE A 222 14.51 -36.01 7.92
C ILE A 222 15.49 -36.53 8.97
N LYS A 223 16.47 -37.34 8.54
CA LYS A 223 17.48 -37.96 9.41
C LYS A 223 18.85 -37.29 9.37
N ASP A 224 19.08 -36.41 8.40
CA ASP A 224 20.31 -35.62 8.33
C ASP A 224 20.15 -34.36 9.21
N PRO A 225 21.05 -34.13 10.19
CA PRO A 225 20.88 -33.04 11.14
C PRO A 225 20.99 -31.65 10.49
N VAL A 226 21.76 -31.51 9.41
CA VAL A 226 21.93 -30.23 8.71
C VAL A 226 20.67 -29.88 7.91
N GLN A 227 20.09 -30.86 7.20
CA GLN A 227 18.80 -30.70 6.50
C GLN A 227 17.64 -30.46 7.48
N LEU A 228 17.62 -31.16 8.61
CA LEU A 228 16.58 -30.98 9.63
C LEU A 228 16.65 -29.57 10.24
N LEU A 229 17.84 -29.11 10.64
CA LEU A 229 18.05 -27.74 11.14
C LEU A 229 17.72 -26.67 10.08
N ARG A 230 18.04 -26.91 8.79
CA ARG A 230 17.68 -26.02 7.67
C ARG A 230 16.16 -25.89 7.52
N GLY A 231 15.45 -27.01 7.55
CA GLY A 231 13.99 -27.03 7.47
C GLY A 231 13.31 -26.39 8.68
N ILE A 232 13.81 -26.69 9.89
CA ILE A 232 13.39 -26.04 11.15
C ILE A 232 13.50 -24.52 11.04
N PHE A 233 14.65 -24.00 10.61
CA PHE A 233 14.88 -22.56 10.49
C PHE A 233 13.97 -21.90 9.43
N GLN A 234 13.74 -22.59 8.30
CA GLN A 234 12.83 -22.13 7.25
C GLN A 234 11.38 -22.05 7.74
N VAL A 235 10.87 -23.09 8.42
CA VAL A 235 9.49 -23.12 8.95
C VAL A 235 9.31 -22.11 10.10
N LEU A 236 10.32 -21.92 10.96
CA LEU A 236 10.33 -20.84 11.97
C LEU A 236 10.22 -19.44 11.33
N GLY A 237 10.87 -19.24 10.17
CA GLY A 237 10.71 -18.03 9.36
C GLY A 237 9.27 -17.80 8.90
N LEU A 238 8.55 -18.86 8.50
CA LEU A 238 7.13 -18.79 8.14
C LEU A 238 6.24 -18.53 9.36
N MET A 239 6.45 -19.23 10.48
CA MET A 239 5.72 -19.03 11.73
C MET A 239 5.82 -17.58 12.23
N LYS A 240 6.98 -16.93 12.03
CA LYS A 240 7.18 -15.50 12.35
C LYS A 240 6.28 -14.60 11.51
N MET A 241 6.15 -14.85 10.21
CA MET A 241 5.24 -14.11 9.32
C MET A 241 3.76 -14.38 9.66
N ASP A 242 3.43 -15.62 10.01
CA ASP A 242 2.07 -16.00 10.44
C ASP A 242 1.68 -15.24 11.73
N MET A 243 2.56 -15.19 12.73
CA MET A 243 2.34 -14.45 13.98
C MET A 243 2.24 -12.93 13.77
N VAL A 244 3.03 -12.37 12.85
CA VAL A 244 2.96 -10.94 12.48
C VAL A 244 1.63 -10.62 11.81
N ASN A 245 1.20 -11.40 10.81
CA ASN A 245 -0.07 -11.18 10.13
C ASN A 245 -1.27 -11.45 11.05
N TYR A 246 -1.20 -12.43 11.96
CA TYR A 246 -2.18 -12.63 13.03
C TYR A 246 -2.27 -11.42 13.97
N THR A 247 -1.13 -10.87 14.40
CA THR A 247 -1.07 -9.68 15.25
C THR A 247 -1.68 -8.45 14.57
N ILE A 248 -1.33 -8.20 13.31
CA ILE A 248 -1.92 -7.13 12.49
C ILE A 248 -3.43 -7.31 12.37
N LYS A 249 -3.90 -8.53 12.03
CA LYS A 249 -5.33 -8.87 11.91
C LYS A 249 -6.11 -8.62 13.21
N ASN A 250 -5.53 -8.92 14.36
CA ASN A 250 -6.14 -8.70 15.68
C ASN A 250 -6.15 -7.22 16.11
N ILE A 251 -5.15 -6.44 15.72
CA ILE A 251 -5.03 -5.02 16.09
C ILE A 251 -5.85 -4.13 15.13
N ARG A 252 -6.03 -4.53 13.86
CA ARG A 252 -6.73 -3.77 12.82
C ARG A 252 -8.11 -3.20 13.22
N PRO A 253 -9.01 -3.92 13.92
CA PRO A 253 -10.30 -3.35 14.34
C PRO A 253 -10.15 -2.13 15.26
N TYR A 254 -9.22 -2.19 16.22
CA TYR A 254 -8.94 -1.08 17.15
C TYR A 254 -8.26 0.10 16.45
N LEU A 255 -7.46 -0.16 15.41
CA LEU A 255 -6.93 0.90 14.56
C LEU A 255 -8.06 1.57 13.78
N GLN A 256 -8.98 0.81 13.19
CA GLN A 256 -10.11 1.35 12.43
C GLN A 256 -11.13 2.11 13.31
N GLU A 257 -11.31 1.71 14.56
CA GLU A 257 -12.16 2.43 15.53
C GLU A 257 -11.63 3.85 15.83
N HIS A 258 -10.31 4.02 15.89
CA HIS A 258 -9.66 5.29 16.25
C HIS A 258 -9.02 6.05 15.08
N SER A 259 -8.86 5.45 13.90
CA SER A 259 -8.09 6.06 12.79
C SER A 259 -8.66 7.41 12.37
N ILE A 260 -9.99 7.52 12.22
CA ILE A 260 -10.67 8.77 11.84
C ILE A 260 -10.40 9.89 12.85
N GLN A 261 -10.25 9.56 14.14
CA GLN A 261 -9.95 10.54 15.19
C GLN A 261 -8.48 10.96 15.15
N TYR A 262 -7.58 9.98 14.97
CA TYR A 262 -6.13 10.20 14.85
C TYR A 262 -5.78 11.00 13.58
N GLU A 263 -6.30 10.60 12.42
CA GLU A 263 -6.14 11.25 11.11
C GLU A 263 -6.62 12.70 11.16
N ARG A 264 -7.80 12.97 11.74
CA ARG A 264 -8.31 14.34 11.92
C ARG A 264 -7.43 15.16 12.87
N ALA A 265 -7.01 14.60 14.00
CA ALA A 265 -6.15 15.31 14.94
C ALA A 265 -4.79 15.65 14.33
N LYS A 266 -4.19 14.72 13.57
CA LYS A 266 -2.92 14.95 12.88
C LYS A 266 -3.04 15.87 11.67
N PHE A 267 -4.14 15.83 10.94
CA PHE A 267 -4.42 16.81 9.88
C PHE A 267 -4.63 18.22 10.44
N GLN A 268 -5.31 18.35 11.59
CA GLN A 268 -5.42 19.65 12.28
C GLN A 268 -4.06 20.15 12.77
N GLU A 269 -3.25 19.30 13.43
CA GLU A 269 -1.88 19.63 13.85
C GLU A 269 -0.99 20.08 12.68
N LEU A 270 -1.27 19.62 11.46
CA LEU A 270 -0.57 20.00 10.25
C LEU A 270 -1.02 21.38 9.73
N LEU A 271 -2.34 21.65 9.71
CA LEU A 271 -2.90 22.96 9.35
C LEU A 271 -2.54 24.06 10.36
N ASP A 272 -2.48 23.73 11.65
CA ASP A 272 -2.09 24.65 12.73
C ASP A 272 -0.62 25.10 12.60
N LYS A 273 0.22 24.30 11.90
CA LYS A 273 1.62 24.63 11.57
C LYS A 273 1.75 25.35 10.23
N GLN A 274 0.91 25.03 9.25
CA GLN A 274 0.97 25.59 7.90
C GLN A 274 -0.46 25.83 7.35
N PRO A 275 -0.98 27.08 7.42
CA PRO A 275 -2.28 27.40 6.85
C PRO A 275 -2.28 27.32 5.31
N ASP A 276 -1.17 27.73 4.68
CA ASP A 276 -0.97 27.77 3.22
C ASP A 276 -0.58 26.38 2.65
N LEU A 277 -1.26 25.34 3.13
CA LEU A 277 -1.06 23.94 2.74
C LEU A 277 -2.14 23.43 1.77
N LEU A 278 -3.29 24.11 1.68
CA LEU A 278 -4.47 23.65 0.94
C LEU A 278 -4.80 24.51 -0.28
N ASP A 279 -3.81 25.16 -0.89
CA ASP A 279 -4.00 26.07 -2.02
C ASP A 279 -4.66 25.37 -3.21
N CYS A 280 -4.19 24.18 -3.58
CA CYS A 280 -4.66 23.43 -4.75
C CYS A 280 -6.06 22.85 -4.50
N THR A 281 -6.30 22.33 -3.29
CA THR A 281 -7.62 21.92 -2.81
C THR A 281 -8.62 23.10 -2.81
N THR A 282 -8.19 24.29 -2.40
CA THR A 282 -9.01 25.51 -2.37
C THR A 282 -9.30 26.03 -3.78
N LYS A 283 -8.29 26.10 -4.66
CA LYS A 283 -8.45 26.41 -6.10
C LYS A 283 -9.45 25.44 -6.75
N TRP A 284 -9.32 24.13 -6.50
CA TRP A 284 -10.17 23.07 -7.02
C TRP A 284 -11.63 23.17 -6.57
N MET A 285 -11.88 23.31 -5.26
CA MET A 285 -13.25 23.46 -4.73
C MET A 285 -13.90 24.78 -5.16
N THR A 286 -13.14 25.87 -5.23
CA THR A 286 -13.63 27.18 -5.73
C THR A 286 -14.04 27.08 -7.20
N ARG A 287 -13.25 26.40 -8.04
CA ARG A 287 -13.62 26.13 -9.45
C ARG A 287 -14.89 25.29 -9.53
N ALA A 288 -15.03 24.23 -8.73
CA ALA A 288 -16.25 23.41 -8.72
C ALA A 288 -17.50 24.21 -8.31
N ALA A 289 -17.39 25.11 -7.32
CA ALA A 289 -18.50 25.95 -6.88
C ALA A 289 -18.90 26.99 -7.94
N THR A 290 -17.93 27.73 -8.50
CA THR A 290 -18.17 28.76 -9.52
C THR A 290 -18.84 28.19 -10.78
N GLU A 291 -18.52 26.95 -11.16
CA GLU A 291 -19.15 26.26 -12.30
C GLU A 291 -20.61 25.91 -12.05
N ILE A 292 -20.97 25.46 -10.84
CA ILE A 292 -22.38 25.21 -10.47
C ILE A 292 -23.16 26.52 -10.54
N ILE A 293 -22.65 27.58 -9.91
CA ILE A 293 -23.28 28.92 -9.88
C ILE A 293 -23.45 29.48 -11.30
N THR A 294 -22.43 29.35 -12.15
CA THR A 294 -22.47 29.78 -13.56
C THR A 294 -23.50 28.97 -14.35
N SER A 295 -23.58 27.65 -14.13
CA SER A 295 -24.54 26.79 -14.81
C SER A 295 -25.99 27.13 -14.45
N LEU A 296 -26.27 27.37 -13.16
CA LEU A 296 -27.58 27.78 -12.66
C LEU A 296 -27.97 29.17 -13.20
N SER A 297 -27.03 30.11 -13.19
CA SER A 297 -27.19 31.44 -13.79
C SER A 297 -27.57 31.35 -15.27
N SER A 298 -26.93 30.46 -16.03
CA SER A 298 -27.21 30.26 -17.46
C SER A 298 -28.62 29.73 -17.75
N LEU A 299 -29.23 28.98 -16.83
CA LEU A 299 -30.63 28.52 -16.96
C LEU A 299 -31.64 29.64 -16.69
N SER A 300 -31.30 30.62 -15.84
CA SER A 300 -32.22 31.74 -15.50
C SER A 300 -32.47 32.68 -16.68
N VAL A 301 -31.54 32.80 -17.64
CA VAL A 301 -31.65 33.73 -18.77
C VAL A 301 -32.55 33.20 -19.89
N THR A 302 -32.71 31.88 -20.02
CA THR A 302 -33.43 31.25 -21.15
C THR A 302 -34.95 31.31 -21.05
N SER A 303 -35.51 31.73 -19.90
CA SER A 303 -36.95 31.68 -19.61
C SER A 303 -37.65 33.05 -19.76
N CYS A 304 -37.43 33.75 -20.87
CA CYS A 304 -38.15 34.99 -21.18
C CYS A 304 -38.21 35.36 -22.68
N ILE A 305 -38.81 34.50 -23.52
CA ILE A 305 -39.30 34.91 -24.85
C ILE A 305 -40.78 34.52 -25.01
N SER A 306 -41.66 35.33 -24.43
CA SER A 306 -43.05 35.49 -24.89
C SER A 306 -43.61 36.83 -24.39
N SER A 307 -44.29 37.56 -25.29
CA SER A 307 -45.18 38.70 -25.02
C SER A 307 -44.70 39.79 -24.05
N GLY A 308 -44.22 40.90 -24.60
CA GLY A 308 -43.90 42.09 -23.82
C GLY A 308 -45.09 43.03 -23.59
N VAL A 309 -45.12 43.67 -22.42
CA VAL A 309 -45.61 45.05 -22.19
C VAL A 309 -44.64 45.71 -21.19
N ILE A 310 -44.46 47.02 -21.29
CA ILE A 310 -43.49 47.79 -20.50
C ILE A 310 -43.99 47.94 -19.04
N SER A 311 -43.17 47.59 -18.06
CA SER A 311 -43.27 48.18 -16.70
C SER A 311 -41.91 48.18 -15.99
N SER A 312 -41.59 49.29 -15.33
CA SER A 312 -40.26 49.58 -14.78
C SER A 312 -40.24 49.45 -13.24
N PHE A 313 -39.47 48.51 -12.69
CA PHE A 313 -38.82 48.65 -11.37
C PHE A 313 -37.66 47.64 -11.23
N PRO A 314 -36.43 48.07 -10.85
CA PRO A 314 -35.35 47.14 -10.55
C PRO A 314 -35.47 46.66 -9.09
N THR A 315 -36.21 45.59 -8.86
CA THR A 315 -36.06 44.84 -7.60
C THR A 315 -34.73 44.08 -7.61
N PRO A 316 -33.95 44.09 -6.52
CA PRO A 316 -32.81 43.19 -6.42
C PRO A 316 -33.34 41.74 -6.44
N LYS A 317 -32.82 40.93 -7.36
CA LYS A 317 -33.03 39.47 -7.27
C LYS A 317 -32.41 39.00 -5.94
N PRO A 318 -33.02 38.04 -5.23
CA PRO A 318 -32.29 37.30 -4.21
C PRO A 318 -31.05 36.68 -4.86
N ASP A 319 -29.90 36.77 -4.19
CA ASP A 319 -28.74 35.98 -4.60
C ASP A 319 -29.13 34.49 -4.60
N PRO A 320 -28.71 33.71 -5.61
CA PRO A 320 -29.04 32.29 -5.66
C PRO A 320 -28.42 31.58 -4.45
N ASP A 321 -29.23 30.78 -3.73
CA ASP A 321 -28.80 30.05 -2.55
C ASP A 321 -27.47 29.31 -2.80
N PRO A 322 -26.50 29.37 -1.87
CA PRO A 322 -25.18 28.80 -2.08
C PRO A 322 -25.28 27.29 -2.36
N PRO A 323 -24.59 26.78 -3.39
CA PRO A 323 -24.72 25.38 -3.79
C PRO A 323 -24.31 24.45 -2.65
N SER A 324 -25.09 23.38 -2.43
CA SER A 324 -24.83 22.47 -1.31
C SER A 324 -23.41 21.91 -1.37
N LEU A 325 -22.75 21.81 -0.21
CA LEU A 325 -21.36 21.33 -0.11
C LEU A 325 -21.17 19.97 -0.81
N THR A 326 -22.16 19.07 -0.69
CA THR A 326 -22.20 17.78 -1.36
C THR A 326 -22.23 17.91 -2.89
N THR A 327 -22.98 18.88 -3.43
CA THR A 327 -23.00 19.16 -4.88
C THR A 327 -21.66 19.70 -5.37
N VAL A 328 -21.04 20.61 -4.62
CA VAL A 328 -19.70 21.14 -4.93
C VAL A 328 -18.66 20.04 -4.92
N LEU A 329 -18.67 19.17 -3.90
CA LEU A 329 -17.78 18.02 -3.77
C LEU A 329 -17.91 17.05 -4.96
N TYR A 330 -19.14 16.68 -5.33
CA TYR A 330 -19.38 15.81 -6.48
C TYR A 330 -18.94 16.45 -7.80
N GLN A 331 -19.18 17.75 -8.01
CA GLN A 331 -18.67 18.46 -9.18
C GLN A 331 -17.14 18.52 -9.21
N GLY A 332 -16.49 18.66 -8.04
CA GLY A 332 -15.04 18.59 -7.88
C GLY A 332 -14.47 17.25 -8.34
N TYR A 333 -15.01 16.13 -7.85
CA TYR A 333 -14.57 14.80 -8.26
C TYR A 333 -14.87 14.51 -9.74
N LEU A 334 -16.05 14.90 -10.25
CA LEU A 334 -16.38 14.76 -11.67
C LEU A 334 -15.41 15.54 -12.56
N ASN A 335 -15.00 16.76 -12.15
CA ASN A 335 -14.00 17.52 -12.89
C ASN A 335 -12.66 16.75 -12.98
N LEU A 336 -12.14 16.24 -11.86
CA LEU A 336 -10.87 15.48 -11.83
C LEU A 336 -10.87 14.25 -12.77
N VAL A 337 -11.99 13.54 -12.87
CA VAL A 337 -12.12 12.36 -13.73
C VAL A 337 -12.39 12.73 -15.19
N LEU A 338 -13.21 13.75 -15.47
CA LEU A 338 -13.69 14.06 -16.82
C LEU A 338 -12.79 15.02 -17.61
N ARG A 339 -12.04 15.93 -16.95
CA ARG A 339 -11.40 17.08 -17.62
C ARG A 339 -9.94 16.88 -18.01
N ASP A 340 -9.53 17.64 -19.03
CA ASP A 340 -8.18 17.80 -19.59
C ASP A 340 -7.12 18.45 -18.65
N HIS A 341 -7.08 18.17 -17.35
CA HIS A 341 -6.31 18.96 -16.35
C HIS A 341 -4.79 19.13 -16.62
N GLY A 342 -4.17 18.36 -17.51
CA GLY A 342 -2.77 18.60 -17.93
C GLY A 342 -1.78 18.66 -16.75
N ASN A 343 -1.08 19.79 -16.64
CA ASN A 343 -0.10 20.09 -15.58
C ASN A 343 -0.69 20.91 -14.42
N GLU A 344 -2.01 21.05 -14.30
CA GLU A 344 -2.61 21.72 -13.13
C GLU A 344 -2.29 20.99 -11.83
N GLU A 345 -2.07 21.76 -10.76
CA GLU A 345 -1.72 21.27 -9.44
C GLU A 345 -2.82 20.33 -8.91
N PHE A 346 -2.44 19.18 -8.38
CA PHE A 346 -3.41 18.17 -7.91
C PHE A 346 -3.80 18.46 -6.45
N PRO A 347 -5.09 18.36 -6.06
CA PRO A 347 -5.53 18.66 -4.69
C PRO A 347 -4.74 17.87 -3.65
N GLU A 348 -4.15 18.57 -2.68
CA GLU A 348 -3.26 18.01 -1.66
C GLU A 348 -4.00 16.94 -0.83
N THR A 349 -5.26 17.21 -0.50
CA THR A 349 -6.16 16.30 0.22
C THR A 349 -6.50 15.01 -0.51
N LEU A 350 -6.13 14.88 -1.80
CA LEU A 350 -6.40 13.71 -2.64
C LEU A 350 -5.12 13.04 -3.18
N LEU A 351 -3.93 13.45 -2.75
CA LEU A 351 -2.66 12.94 -3.31
C LEU A 351 -2.54 11.41 -3.27
N MET A 352 -2.95 10.77 -2.17
CA MET A 352 -2.99 9.31 -2.04
C MET A 352 -3.92 8.64 -3.06
N ASP A 353 -4.99 9.35 -3.46
CA ASP A 353 -5.99 8.89 -4.42
C ASP A 353 -5.63 9.19 -5.88
N LYS A 354 -4.52 9.90 -6.14
CA LYS A 354 -4.11 10.35 -7.47
C LYS A 354 -4.01 9.20 -8.48
N ALA A 355 -3.37 8.09 -8.12
CA ALA A 355 -3.26 6.91 -8.98
C ALA A 355 -4.61 6.21 -9.24
N ARG A 356 -5.48 6.15 -8.21
CA ARG A 356 -6.84 5.56 -8.30
C ARG A 356 -7.74 6.40 -9.22
N LEU A 357 -7.68 7.73 -9.09
CA LEU A 357 -8.40 8.69 -9.93
C LEU A 357 -7.86 8.73 -11.37
N GLN A 358 -6.53 8.67 -11.56
CA GLN A 358 -5.91 8.54 -12.88
C GLN A 358 -6.33 7.23 -13.58
N THR A 359 -6.41 6.12 -12.84
CA THR A 359 -6.91 4.83 -13.35
C THR A 359 -8.38 4.92 -13.78
N MET A 360 -9.24 5.57 -12.97
CA MET A 360 -10.64 5.81 -13.32
C MET A 360 -10.78 6.69 -14.57
N ARG A 361 -9.99 7.76 -14.66
CA ARG A 361 -9.89 8.68 -15.80
C ARG A 361 -9.42 7.98 -17.08
N SER A 362 -8.46 7.07 -16.99
CA SER A 362 -8.04 6.21 -18.10
C SER A 362 -9.18 5.29 -18.56
N LYS A 363 -9.85 4.59 -17.64
CA LYS A 363 -11.01 3.73 -17.95
C LYS A 363 -12.15 4.52 -18.61
N PHE A 364 -12.44 5.73 -18.12
CA PHE A 364 -13.44 6.62 -18.73
C PHE A 364 -13.07 7.07 -20.15
N ARG A 365 -11.79 7.42 -20.40
CA ARG A 365 -11.28 7.76 -21.74
C ARG A 365 -11.47 6.59 -22.71
N HIS A 366 -11.06 5.37 -22.33
CA HIS A 366 -11.25 4.17 -23.15
C HIS A 366 -12.73 3.89 -23.45
N LEU A 367 -13.62 3.99 -22.45
CA LEU A 367 -15.06 3.83 -22.65
C LEU A 367 -15.64 4.90 -23.60
N THR A 368 -15.16 6.15 -23.52
CA THR A 368 -15.58 7.23 -24.43
C THR A 368 -15.17 6.95 -25.88
N ILE A 369 -13.95 6.45 -26.10
CA ILE A 369 -13.45 6.07 -27.43
C ILE A 369 -14.23 4.88 -27.98
N LEU A 370 -14.37 3.82 -27.18
CA LEU A 370 -15.15 2.62 -27.50
C LEU A 370 -16.59 2.96 -27.91
N ALA A 371 -17.28 3.79 -27.12
CA ALA A 371 -18.64 4.25 -27.44
C ALA A 371 -18.68 5.14 -28.69
N SER A 372 -17.66 5.97 -28.94
CA SER A 372 -17.56 6.78 -30.17
C SER A 372 -17.41 5.89 -31.41
N VAL A 373 -16.54 4.88 -31.35
CA VAL A 373 -16.32 3.91 -32.43
C VAL A 373 -17.58 3.08 -32.70
N LEU A 374 -18.23 2.57 -31.64
CA LEU A 374 -19.48 1.81 -31.78
C LEU A 374 -20.64 2.67 -32.33
N LEU A 375 -20.72 3.96 -31.98
CA LEU A 375 -21.75 4.85 -32.51
C LEU A 375 -21.55 5.12 -34.01
N VAL A 376 -20.31 5.39 -34.44
CA VAL A 376 -19.98 5.55 -35.87
C VAL A 376 -20.18 4.24 -36.64
N ALA A 377 -19.73 3.10 -36.09
CA ALA A 377 -19.97 1.78 -36.68
C ALA A 377 -21.48 1.47 -36.83
N ARG A 378 -22.31 1.90 -35.86
CA ARG A 378 -23.77 1.75 -35.92
C ARG A 378 -24.43 2.65 -36.98
N SER A 379 -23.87 3.82 -37.31
CA SER A 379 -24.43 4.66 -38.38
C SER A 379 -24.13 4.17 -39.81
N PHE A 380 -23.13 3.30 -39.98
CA PHE A 380 -22.79 2.69 -41.28
C PHE A 380 -23.26 1.23 -41.43
N SER A 381 -23.62 0.58 -40.33
CA SER A 381 -24.23 -0.75 -40.31
C SER A 381 -25.74 -0.64 -40.41
N CYS A 382 -26.38 -1.44 -41.27
CA CYS A 382 -27.83 -1.66 -41.17
C CYS A 382 -28.17 -2.14 -39.75
N GLY A 383 -29.22 -1.59 -39.13
CA GLY A 383 -29.52 -1.79 -37.71
C GLY A 383 -29.61 -3.25 -37.26
N VAL A 384 -29.95 -4.16 -38.19
CA VAL A 384 -29.94 -5.62 -38.04
C VAL A 384 -28.62 -6.16 -37.48
N LEU A 385 -27.46 -5.69 -37.96
CA LEU A 385 -26.15 -6.15 -37.47
C LEU A 385 -25.92 -5.78 -36.00
N PHE A 386 -26.29 -4.54 -35.64
CA PHE A 386 -26.22 -4.04 -34.27
C PHE A 386 -27.37 -4.52 -33.37
N SER A 387 -28.24 -5.40 -33.87
CA SER A 387 -29.17 -6.20 -33.07
C SER A 387 -28.59 -7.58 -32.69
N SER A 388 -27.50 -8.03 -33.33
CA SER A 388 -26.77 -9.23 -32.89
C SER A 388 -25.80 -8.86 -31.76
N PRO A 389 -25.94 -9.45 -30.55
CA PRO A 389 -25.03 -9.17 -29.45
C PRO A 389 -23.61 -9.65 -29.75
N GLU A 390 -23.46 -10.83 -30.38
CA GLU A 390 -22.18 -11.45 -30.74
C GLU A 390 -21.34 -10.54 -31.66
N PHE A 391 -21.98 -9.93 -32.66
CA PHE A 391 -21.32 -8.98 -33.57
C PHE A 391 -20.86 -7.71 -32.85
N VAL A 392 -21.71 -7.16 -31.98
CA VAL A 392 -21.39 -5.97 -31.18
C VAL A 392 -20.28 -6.26 -30.17
N ASP A 393 -20.25 -7.46 -29.58
CA ASP A 393 -19.19 -7.88 -28.66
C ASP A 393 -17.87 -8.17 -29.39
N LYS A 394 -17.90 -8.74 -30.60
CA LYS A 394 -16.71 -8.84 -31.48
C LYS A 394 -16.12 -7.47 -31.76
N LEU A 395 -16.96 -6.48 -32.13
CA LEU A 395 -16.52 -5.10 -32.33
C LEU A 395 -15.97 -4.45 -31.05
N LYS A 396 -16.55 -4.74 -29.87
CA LYS A 396 -16.01 -4.27 -28.58
C LYS A 396 -14.61 -4.82 -28.33
N CYS A 397 -14.41 -6.13 -28.50
CA CYS A 397 -13.12 -6.78 -28.26
C CYS A 397 -12.02 -6.24 -29.20
N ILE A 398 -12.32 -6.13 -30.50
CA ILE A 398 -11.40 -5.56 -31.50
C ILE A 398 -11.07 -4.11 -31.16
N THR A 399 -12.07 -3.28 -30.87
CA THR A 399 -11.85 -1.86 -30.53
C THR A 399 -11.04 -1.72 -29.24
N LYS A 400 -11.33 -2.53 -28.21
CA LYS A 400 -10.59 -2.51 -26.94
C LYS A 400 -9.10 -2.83 -27.15
N ALA A 401 -8.79 -3.94 -27.85
CA ALA A 401 -7.41 -4.35 -28.09
C ALA A 401 -6.63 -3.30 -28.90
N LEU A 402 -7.25 -2.73 -29.93
CA LEU A 402 -6.60 -1.73 -30.79
C LEU A 402 -6.55 -0.30 -30.21
N THR A 403 -7.09 -0.08 -29.00
CA THR A 403 -7.07 1.24 -28.31
C THR A 403 -6.35 1.25 -26.97
N GLU A 404 -5.68 0.16 -26.57
CA GLU A 404 -4.89 0.07 -25.34
C GLU A 404 -3.79 1.16 -25.27
N ASP A 405 -3.07 1.34 -26.38
CA ASP A 405 -2.06 2.42 -26.56
C ASP A 405 -2.63 3.77 -27.03
N PHE A 406 -3.95 3.97 -27.07
CA PHE A 406 -4.53 5.22 -27.61
C PHE A 406 -4.03 6.47 -26.86
N SER A 407 -3.65 6.34 -25.59
CA SER A 407 -3.13 7.47 -24.80
C SER A 407 -1.72 7.91 -25.20
N SER A 408 -0.91 7.02 -25.81
CA SER A 408 0.42 7.33 -26.35
C SER A 408 0.35 7.64 -27.85
N LYS A 409 -0.46 6.91 -28.61
CA LYS A 409 -0.51 6.96 -30.09
C LYS A 409 -1.93 6.99 -30.68
N PRO A 410 -2.73 8.05 -30.45
CA PRO A 410 -4.14 8.07 -30.84
C PRO A 410 -4.39 7.94 -32.35
N GLU A 411 -3.48 8.43 -33.20
CA GLU A 411 -3.65 8.33 -34.67
C GLU A 411 -3.30 6.93 -35.21
N GLU A 412 -2.25 6.27 -34.71
CA GLU A 412 -1.93 4.88 -35.08
C GLU A 412 -3.03 3.92 -34.60
N SER A 413 -3.48 4.04 -33.35
CA SER A 413 -4.61 3.26 -32.83
C SER A 413 -5.86 3.42 -33.68
N MET A 414 -6.25 4.66 -34.02
CA MET A 414 -7.46 4.87 -34.82
C MET A 414 -7.30 4.51 -36.30
N LEU A 415 -6.09 4.47 -36.85
CA LEU A 415 -5.83 3.89 -38.16
C LEU A 415 -6.17 2.39 -38.15
N SER A 416 -5.59 1.62 -37.23
CA SER A 416 -5.84 0.18 -37.09
C SER A 416 -7.31 -0.13 -36.77
N VAL A 417 -7.95 0.62 -35.87
CA VAL A 417 -9.40 0.49 -35.59
C VAL A 417 -10.22 0.77 -36.84
N SER A 418 -9.91 1.84 -37.60
CA SER A 418 -10.67 2.21 -38.79
C SER A 418 -10.67 1.12 -39.86
N GLU A 419 -9.55 0.41 -40.01
CA GLU A 419 -9.39 -0.66 -40.98
C GLU A 419 -10.04 -1.95 -40.53
N GLN A 420 -9.83 -2.37 -39.27
CA GLN A 420 -10.39 -3.63 -38.78
C GLN A 420 -11.92 -3.54 -38.59
N VAL A 421 -12.44 -2.45 -38.03
CA VAL A 421 -13.90 -2.25 -37.86
C VAL A 421 -14.59 -2.12 -39.23
N SER A 422 -13.95 -1.46 -40.21
CA SER A 422 -14.49 -1.40 -41.57
C SER A 422 -14.52 -2.76 -42.28
N GLN A 423 -13.53 -3.64 -42.01
CA GLN A 423 -13.51 -5.00 -42.57
C GLN A 423 -14.60 -5.87 -41.93
N GLU A 424 -14.73 -5.83 -40.60
CA GLU A 424 -15.71 -6.60 -39.85
C GLU A 424 -17.16 -6.25 -40.21
N ILE A 425 -17.49 -4.95 -40.37
CA ILE A 425 -18.82 -4.55 -40.84
C ILE A 425 -19.08 -5.03 -42.28
N HIS A 426 -18.08 -4.92 -43.16
CA HIS A 426 -18.22 -5.38 -44.55
C HIS A 426 -18.37 -6.91 -44.64
N GLN A 427 -17.75 -7.67 -43.73
CA GLN A 427 -17.89 -9.12 -43.66
C GLN A 427 -19.25 -9.52 -43.06
N GLY A 428 -19.64 -8.95 -41.91
CA GLY A 428 -20.95 -9.19 -41.30
C GLY A 428 -22.13 -8.89 -42.23
N LEU A 429 -22.03 -7.83 -43.06
CA LEU A 429 -23.03 -7.56 -44.10
C LEU A 429 -23.16 -8.72 -45.11
N LYS A 430 -22.05 -9.29 -45.58
CA LYS A 430 -22.07 -10.45 -46.49
C LYS A 430 -22.66 -11.68 -45.81
N ASP A 431 -22.24 -11.97 -44.58
CA ASP A 431 -22.68 -13.16 -43.84
C ASP A 431 -24.17 -13.11 -43.51
N THR A 432 -24.73 -11.90 -43.38
CA THR A 432 -26.17 -11.65 -43.19
C THR A 432 -26.94 -11.55 -44.53
N GLY A 433 -26.27 -11.71 -45.67
CA GLY A 433 -26.89 -11.59 -47.01
C GLY A 433 -27.35 -10.16 -47.38
N LEU A 434 -26.85 -9.15 -46.67
CA LEU A 434 -27.21 -7.74 -46.87
C LEU A 434 -26.33 -7.09 -47.96
N THR A 435 -26.80 -5.96 -48.50
CA THR A 435 -26.03 -5.16 -49.45
C THR A 435 -24.71 -4.69 -48.83
N ALA A 436 -23.60 -5.05 -49.46
CA ALA A 436 -22.27 -4.65 -49.00
C ALA A 436 -22.10 -3.12 -49.03
N LEU A 437 -21.33 -2.58 -48.09
CA LEU A 437 -20.94 -1.16 -48.05
C LEU A 437 -20.38 -0.69 -49.40
N SER A 438 -20.92 0.41 -49.93
CA SER A 438 -20.36 1.08 -51.10
C SER A 438 -18.95 1.60 -50.81
N SER A 439 -18.13 1.79 -51.86
CA SER A 439 -16.77 2.32 -51.73
C SER A 439 -16.74 3.68 -51.02
N GLU A 440 -17.70 4.54 -51.34
CA GLU A 440 -17.90 5.86 -50.72
C GLU A 440 -18.28 5.77 -49.24
N ASN A 441 -19.25 4.92 -48.88
CA ASN A 441 -19.63 4.71 -47.47
C ASN A 441 -18.49 4.09 -46.66
N ARG A 442 -17.70 3.19 -47.27
CA ARG A 442 -16.49 2.63 -46.66
C ARG A 442 -15.43 3.70 -46.41
N ALA A 443 -15.16 4.58 -47.39
CA ALA A 443 -14.23 5.69 -47.23
C ALA A 443 -14.70 6.69 -46.16
N SER A 444 -16.00 7.00 -46.12
CA SER A 444 -16.62 7.87 -45.10
C SER A 444 -16.53 7.27 -43.69
N LEU A 445 -16.83 5.97 -43.54
CA LEU A 445 -16.66 5.23 -42.28
C LEU A 445 -15.21 5.28 -41.77
N VAL A 446 -14.23 4.96 -42.64
CA VAL A 446 -12.80 5.00 -42.29
C VAL A 446 -12.37 6.41 -41.90
N GLY A 447 -12.79 7.43 -42.66
CA GLY A 447 -12.50 8.84 -42.37
C GLY A 447 -13.08 9.31 -41.03
N GLN A 448 -14.34 8.96 -40.74
CA GLN A 448 -15.00 9.31 -39.47
C GLN A 448 -14.36 8.61 -38.27
N LEU A 449 -14.01 7.31 -38.40
CA LEU A 449 -13.30 6.58 -37.35
C LEU A 449 -11.91 7.16 -37.08
N ARG A 450 -11.10 7.43 -38.12
CA ARG A 450 -9.79 8.09 -37.95
C ARG A 450 -9.92 9.46 -37.29
N ASN A 451 -10.98 10.21 -37.59
CA ASN A 451 -11.23 11.52 -37.00
C ASN A 451 -11.57 11.48 -35.48
N ILE A 452 -11.79 10.32 -34.86
CA ILE A 452 -11.99 10.17 -33.40
C ILE A 452 -10.69 10.42 -32.61
N ALA A 453 -9.52 10.25 -33.24
CA ALA A 453 -8.22 10.47 -32.61
C ALA A 453 -8.07 11.90 -32.03
N LYS A 454 -8.60 12.90 -32.75
CA LYS A 454 -8.57 14.32 -32.39
C LYS A 454 -9.33 14.58 -31.08
N LYS A 455 -8.84 15.51 -30.25
CA LYS A 455 -9.51 15.85 -28.97
C LYS A 455 -10.80 16.65 -29.21
N GLU A 456 -10.88 17.35 -30.34
CA GLU A 456 -11.93 18.26 -30.78
C GLU A 456 -13.11 17.54 -31.46
N ASN A 457 -13.04 16.21 -31.59
CA ASN A 457 -14.07 15.43 -32.28
C ASN A 457 -15.45 15.58 -31.60
N CYS A 458 -16.45 16.00 -32.37
CA CYS A 458 -17.79 16.30 -31.86
C CYS A 458 -18.48 15.08 -31.21
N ILE A 459 -18.32 13.87 -31.75
CA ILE A 459 -18.90 12.64 -31.20
C ILE A 459 -18.24 12.32 -29.85
N ARG A 460 -16.91 12.38 -29.78
CA ARG A 460 -16.12 12.21 -28.55
C ARG A 460 -16.50 13.23 -27.48
N ILE A 461 -16.75 14.49 -27.87
CA ILE A 461 -17.19 15.56 -26.97
C ILE A 461 -18.62 15.35 -26.47
N ILE A 462 -19.52 14.84 -27.32
CA ILE A 462 -20.92 14.56 -26.94
C ILE A 462 -20.98 13.38 -25.97
N ILE A 463 -20.22 12.31 -26.21
CA ILE A 463 -20.17 11.12 -25.36
C ILE A 463 -19.39 11.38 -24.06
N GLY A 464 -18.28 12.13 -24.14
CA GLY A 464 -17.45 12.47 -22.98
C GLY A 464 -18.07 13.50 -22.04
N LYS A 465 -19.07 14.26 -22.50
CA LYS A 465 -19.93 15.08 -21.64
C LYS A 465 -21.05 14.21 -21.09
N SER A 466 -21.18 14.12 -19.77
CA SER A 466 -22.40 13.60 -19.17
C SER A 466 -23.61 14.37 -19.73
N PRO A 467 -24.71 13.70 -20.09
CA PRO A 467 -25.90 14.40 -20.57
C PRO A 467 -26.37 15.36 -19.48
N LYS A 468 -26.51 16.65 -19.82
CA LYS A 468 -27.30 17.57 -19.01
C LYS A 468 -28.69 16.95 -18.88
N ARG A 469 -29.14 16.69 -17.65
CA ARG A 469 -30.52 16.21 -17.43
C ARG A 469 -31.46 17.31 -17.94
N GLY A 470 -32.31 16.93 -18.89
CA GLY A 470 -33.50 17.71 -19.25
C GLY A 470 -34.63 17.48 -18.25
#